data_AF-A0A955DN38-F1
#
_entry.id   AF-A0A955DN38-F1
#
_cell.length_a   1.000
_cell.length_b   1.000
_cell.length_c   1.000
_cell.angle_alpha   90.00
_cell.angle_beta   90.00
_cell.angle_gamma   90.00
#
_symmetry.space_group_name_H-M   'P 1'
#
loop_
_entity.id
_entity.type
_entity.pdbx_description
1 polymer ?
#
loop_
_entity_poly.entity_id
_entity_poly.type
_entity_poly.pdbx_seq_one_letter_code
_entity_poly.pdbx_strand_id
1 'polypeptide(L)'
;LGMHCMNEDFSDLLILPPFNTLRAQVIRRGHSPDILHGNEASVRFSIPSNTRSSDKTNFWTYDEALLGVDLPPDTGLTGLGLSGTMTPTAHRTYEAVGIPITPIDDTGRINSFPLAFIEAVHENGGVANTVTVVPVSTELTCNLCHSAPGVSTGTDILRDHDKLHGTNLEATKPILCASCHKDNALALPGLPDVPQLSHAIHSAHAPRMDMVDLDNTCYACHPGLRTKCQRDNHFGVGVDCMECHGGMEDVGNAAREPWVDLPRCEECHNRPGFDFEPPGVLYKNATGHGGVMCVTCHGTTHATGPTVTATDNLQAQLLQGYSGPLNNCLVCHTSMPEHPFFHSADDD
;
A
#
# COMPACT_ATOMS: atom_id res chain seq x y z
N LEU A 1 1.55 1.46 2.99
CA LEU A 1 1.96 1.74 1.60
C LEU A 1 1.18 2.91 1.02
N GLY A 2 -0.12 3.05 1.33
CA GLY A 2 -0.94 4.15 0.81
C GLY A 2 -1.39 3.98 -0.63
N MET A 3 -0.62 3.22 -1.41
CA MET A 3 -0.92 2.72 -2.74
C MET A 3 -0.05 1.49 -3.03
N HIS A 4 -0.62 0.46 -3.65
CA HIS A 4 0.19 -0.61 -4.24
C HIS A 4 0.54 -0.27 -5.68
N CYS A 5 1.74 -0.61 -6.10
CA CYS A 5 2.18 -0.45 -7.49
C CYS A 5 2.35 -1.83 -8.12
N MET A 6 1.99 -1.99 -9.38
CA MET A 6 2.23 -3.23 -10.13
C MET A 6 2.78 -2.91 -11.51
N ASN A 7 3.44 -3.87 -12.14
CA ASN A 7 3.78 -3.76 -13.55
C ASN A 7 2.52 -3.65 -14.42
N GLU A 8 2.58 -2.86 -15.49
CA GLU A 8 1.53 -2.87 -16.53
C GLU A 8 1.59 -4.16 -17.36
N ASP A 9 2.80 -4.60 -17.69
CA ASP A 9 3.10 -5.77 -18.50
C ASP A 9 4.17 -6.64 -17.81
N PHE A 10 3.97 -7.96 -17.85
CA PHE A 10 4.80 -8.96 -17.17
C PHE A 10 5.67 -9.81 -18.11
N SER A 11 5.67 -9.50 -19.42
CA SER A 11 6.37 -10.31 -20.44
C SER A 11 7.88 -10.12 -20.45
N ASP A 12 8.37 -8.96 -19.98
CA ASP A 12 9.80 -8.66 -19.94
C ASP A 12 10.39 -8.83 -18.53
N LEU A 13 9.77 -8.22 -17.53
CA LEU A 13 10.27 -8.19 -16.15
C LEU A 13 9.14 -7.99 -15.14
N LEU A 14 9.43 -8.29 -13.88
CA LEU A 14 8.54 -8.12 -12.73
C LEU A 14 9.24 -7.37 -11.60
N ILE A 15 8.69 -6.21 -11.22
CA ILE A 15 9.06 -5.48 -10.00
C ILE A 15 8.07 -5.83 -8.90
N LEU A 16 6.77 -5.63 -9.12
CA LEU A 16 5.71 -5.98 -8.17
C LEU A 16 4.51 -6.61 -8.89
N PRO A 17 3.94 -7.71 -8.35
CA PRO A 17 2.76 -8.35 -8.91
C PRO A 17 1.48 -7.58 -8.54
N PRO A 18 0.33 -7.92 -9.13
CA PRO A 18 -0.97 -7.48 -8.63
C PRO A 18 -1.13 -7.92 -7.16
N PHE A 19 -1.30 -6.95 -6.27
CA PHE A 19 -1.40 -7.22 -4.84
C PHE A 19 -2.11 -6.07 -4.13
N ASN A 20 -2.79 -6.37 -3.04
CA ASN A 20 -3.21 -5.39 -2.05
C ASN A 20 -3.48 -6.09 -0.72
N THR A 21 -3.58 -5.30 0.35
CA THR A 21 -3.95 -5.83 1.66
C THR A 21 -5.00 -4.95 2.28
N LEU A 22 -6.15 -5.54 2.58
CA LEU A 22 -7.17 -4.94 3.43
C LEU A 22 -6.97 -5.41 4.86
N ARG A 23 -7.11 -4.48 5.80
CA ARG A 23 -7.09 -4.74 7.24
C ARG A 23 -8.29 -4.05 7.87
N ALA A 24 -8.98 -4.76 8.76
CA ALA A 24 -10.14 -4.25 9.48
C ALA A 24 -10.01 -4.55 10.99
N GLN A 25 -10.46 -3.61 11.83
CA GLN A 25 -10.80 -3.85 13.22
C GLN A 25 -12.32 -3.72 13.38
N VAL A 26 -12.94 -4.69 14.05
CA VAL A 26 -14.37 -4.67 14.32
C VAL A 26 -14.57 -4.24 15.77
N ILE A 27 -15.22 -3.11 16.00
CA ILE A 27 -15.41 -2.55 17.35
C ILE A 27 -16.87 -2.74 17.77
N ARG A 28 -17.08 -3.49 18.85
CA ARG A 28 -18.38 -3.57 19.53
C ARG A 28 -18.60 -2.28 20.30
N ARG A 29 -19.56 -1.48 19.84
CA ARG A 29 -19.94 -0.22 20.51
C ARG A 29 -20.46 -0.50 21.91
N GLY A 30 -20.03 0.32 22.87
CA GLY A 30 -20.39 0.18 24.28
C GLY A 30 -20.01 1.43 25.08
N HIS A 31 -20.29 1.45 26.38
CA HIS A 31 -19.73 2.49 27.25
C HIS A 31 -18.20 2.40 27.25
N SER A 32 -17.69 1.18 27.41
CA SER A 32 -16.32 0.77 27.12
C SER A 32 -16.35 -0.13 25.87
N PRO A 33 -15.98 0.39 24.69
CA PRO A 33 -15.94 -0.38 23.45
C PRO A 33 -14.93 -1.52 23.52
N ASP A 34 -15.16 -2.58 22.75
CA ASP A 34 -14.27 -3.75 22.69
C ASP A 34 -13.94 -4.12 21.25
N ILE A 35 -12.69 -4.47 20.98
CA ILE A 35 -12.21 -4.86 19.65
C ILE A 35 -12.42 -6.36 19.49
N LEU A 36 -13.40 -6.73 18.67
CA LEU A 36 -13.70 -8.13 18.41
C LEU A 36 -12.53 -8.84 17.73
N HIS A 37 -12.32 -10.10 18.11
CA HIS A 37 -11.19 -10.89 17.63
C HIS A 37 -11.57 -12.34 17.36
N GLY A 38 -10.74 -13.02 16.58
CA GLY A 38 -10.96 -14.42 16.22
C GLY A 38 -12.32 -14.64 15.58
N ASN A 39 -13.11 -15.56 16.16
CA ASN A 39 -14.40 -15.97 15.61
C ASN A 39 -15.59 -15.17 16.14
N GLU A 40 -15.37 -14.12 16.96
CA GLU A 40 -16.46 -13.27 17.45
C GLU A 40 -17.22 -12.55 16.32
N ALA A 41 -16.54 -12.27 15.20
CA ALA A 41 -17.12 -11.72 14.00
C ALA A 41 -16.59 -12.41 12.73
N SER A 42 -17.44 -12.51 11.71
CA SER A 42 -17.07 -12.85 10.34
C SER A 42 -16.98 -11.57 9.54
N VAL A 43 -15.83 -11.30 8.92
CA VAL A 43 -15.62 -10.11 8.09
C VAL A 43 -15.44 -10.51 6.63
N ARG A 44 -16.16 -9.85 5.73
CA ARG A 44 -16.11 -10.05 4.28
C ARG A 44 -15.80 -8.75 3.57
N PHE A 45 -15.16 -8.86 2.41
CA PHE A 45 -14.92 -7.74 1.53
C PHE A 45 -15.38 -8.04 0.10
N SER A 46 -15.72 -6.99 -0.64
CA SER A 46 -15.91 -7.04 -2.09
C SER A 46 -15.47 -5.72 -2.71
N ILE A 47 -15.08 -5.74 -3.99
CA ILE A 47 -14.70 -4.54 -4.76
C ILE A 47 -15.67 -4.43 -5.94
N PRO A 48 -16.85 -3.80 -5.76
CA PRO A 48 -17.95 -3.91 -6.72
C PRO A 48 -17.64 -3.36 -8.12
N SER A 49 -16.74 -2.39 -8.24
CA SER A 49 -16.35 -1.80 -9.53
C SER A 49 -15.31 -2.64 -10.29
N ASN A 50 -14.64 -3.59 -9.62
CA ASN A 50 -13.53 -4.34 -10.18
C ASN A 50 -13.55 -5.78 -9.66
N THR A 51 -14.34 -6.61 -10.34
CA THR A 51 -14.61 -8.01 -9.95
C THR A 51 -13.70 -9.01 -10.65
N ARG A 52 -12.97 -8.58 -11.67
CA ARG A 52 -12.04 -9.37 -12.48
C ARG A 52 -10.82 -8.55 -12.87
N SER A 53 -9.65 -9.14 -12.87
CA SER A 53 -8.39 -8.50 -13.26
C SER A 53 -7.64 -9.26 -14.35
N SER A 54 -7.95 -10.53 -14.59
CA SER A 54 -7.30 -11.42 -15.56
C SER A 54 -7.43 -11.00 -17.02
N ASP A 55 -8.44 -10.21 -17.37
CA ASP A 55 -8.62 -9.65 -18.71
C ASP A 55 -8.04 -8.23 -18.87
N LYS A 56 -7.35 -7.71 -17.83
CA LYS A 56 -6.83 -6.33 -17.77
C LYS A 56 -5.31 -6.28 -17.65
N THR A 57 -4.66 -7.43 -17.52
CA THR A 57 -3.19 -7.59 -17.47
C THR A 57 -2.80 -9.01 -17.88
N ASN A 58 -1.55 -9.23 -18.25
CA ASN A 58 -1.00 -10.54 -18.61
C ASN A 58 -0.32 -11.27 -17.44
N PHE A 59 -0.50 -10.84 -16.20
CA PHE A 59 0.15 -11.44 -15.02
C PHE A 59 0.02 -12.97 -14.94
N TRP A 60 -1.20 -13.52 -15.02
CA TRP A 60 -1.47 -14.97 -14.97
C TRP A 60 -0.94 -15.76 -16.17
N THR A 61 -0.41 -15.10 -17.20
CA THR A 61 0.31 -15.79 -18.30
C THR A 61 1.78 -16.04 -17.93
N TYR A 62 2.33 -15.26 -16.99
CA TYR A 62 3.76 -15.22 -16.68
C TYR A 62 4.07 -15.54 -15.21
N ASP A 63 3.08 -15.77 -14.36
CA ASP A 63 3.26 -16.07 -12.95
C ASP A 63 4.07 -17.36 -12.70
N GLU A 64 3.92 -18.39 -13.54
CA GLU A 64 4.74 -19.60 -13.43
C GLU A 64 6.20 -19.30 -13.75
N ALA A 65 6.46 -18.57 -14.83
CA ALA A 65 7.82 -18.21 -15.24
C ALA A 65 8.50 -17.24 -14.27
N LEU A 66 7.74 -16.31 -13.67
CA LEU A 66 8.26 -15.24 -12.82
C LEU A 66 8.34 -15.62 -11.35
N LEU A 67 7.35 -16.37 -10.85
CA LEU A 67 7.14 -16.64 -9.42
C LEU A 67 7.05 -18.13 -9.10
N GLY A 68 7.06 -19.02 -10.10
CA GLY A 68 6.96 -20.46 -9.89
C GLY A 68 5.58 -20.92 -9.40
N VAL A 69 4.54 -20.11 -9.66
CA VAL A 69 3.15 -20.40 -9.27
C VAL A 69 2.25 -20.41 -10.51
N ASP A 70 1.32 -21.35 -10.59
CA ASP A 70 0.29 -21.40 -11.64
C ASP A 70 -1.05 -21.05 -11.00
N LEU A 71 -1.36 -19.75 -10.95
CA LEU A 71 -2.56 -19.26 -10.30
C LEU A 71 -3.75 -19.32 -11.27
N PRO A 72 -4.94 -19.76 -10.82
CA PRO A 72 -6.15 -19.57 -11.61
C PRO A 72 -6.39 -18.08 -11.88
N PRO A 73 -7.02 -17.73 -13.03
CA PRO A 73 -7.41 -16.34 -13.32
C PRO A 73 -8.13 -15.68 -12.13
N ASP A 74 -7.85 -14.40 -11.92
CA ASP A 74 -8.44 -13.58 -10.85
C ASP A 74 -8.09 -14.00 -9.41
N THR A 75 -7.13 -14.92 -9.26
CA THR A 75 -6.62 -15.39 -7.97
C THR A 75 -5.27 -14.75 -7.69
N GLY A 76 -5.11 -14.16 -6.51
CA GLY A 76 -3.85 -13.58 -6.06
C GLY A 76 -2.95 -14.59 -5.36
N LEU A 77 -1.73 -14.17 -5.03
CA LEU A 77 -0.65 -15.03 -4.51
C LEU A 77 -0.97 -15.77 -3.20
N THR A 78 -2.01 -15.34 -2.48
CA THR A 78 -2.48 -15.94 -1.23
C THR A 78 -3.75 -16.78 -1.41
N GLY A 79 -4.23 -16.92 -2.65
CA GLY A 79 -5.48 -17.61 -2.97
C GLY A 79 -6.74 -16.75 -2.89
N LEU A 80 -6.64 -15.45 -2.55
CA LEU A 80 -7.79 -14.54 -2.53
C LEU A 80 -8.11 -13.97 -3.91
N GLY A 81 -9.41 -13.75 -4.17
CA GLY A 81 -9.87 -12.99 -5.34
C GLY A 81 -10.23 -11.55 -4.99
N LEU A 82 -11.07 -10.92 -5.82
CA LEU A 82 -11.54 -9.53 -5.68
C LEU A 82 -12.71 -9.38 -4.68
N SER A 83 -13.12 -10.49 -4.07
CA SER A 83 -14.03 -10.55 -2.92
C SER A 83 -13.70 -11.81 -2.11
N GLY A 84 -14.07 -11.81 -0.82
CA GLY A 84 -13.79 -12.96 0.02
C GLY A 84 -14.06 -12.71 1.50
N THR A 85 -13.70 -13.71 2.30
CA THR A 85 -13.70 -13.62 3.77
C THR A 85 -12.30 -13.22 4.23
N MET A 86 -12.22 -12.28 5.17
CA MET A 86 -10.97 -11.84 5.79
C MET A 86 -10.59 -12.79 6.92
N THR A 87 -9.30 -13.06 7.07
CA THR A 87 -8.77 -13.99 8.07
C THR A 87 -8.46 -13.24 9.38
N PRO A 88 -8.93 -13.70 10.55
CA PRO A 88 -8.56 -13.10 11.83
C PRO A 88 -7.07 -13.28 12.10
N THR A 89 -6.43 -12.28 12.71
CA THR A 89 -5.02 -12.29 13.08
C THR A 89 -4.84 -12.27 14.60
N ALA A 90 -3.60 -12.54 15.04
CA ALA A 90 -3.22 -12.42 16.45
C ALA A 90 -3.30 -10.98 16.99
N HIS A 91 -3.35 -9.97 16.12
CA HIS A 91 -3.37 -8.55 16.50
C HIS A 91 -4.78 -7.96 16.60
N ARG A 92 -5.80 -8.79 16.85
CA ARG A 92 -7.23 -8.38 16.93
C ARG A 92 -7.67 -7.61 15.68
N THR A 93 -7.22 -8.07 14.51
CA THR A 93 -7.60 -7.56 13.19
C THR A 93 -8.10 -8.69 12.32
N TYR A 94 -8.78 -8.34 11.23
CA TYR A 94 -9.10 -9.23 10.13
C TYR A 94 -8.38 -8.74 8.88
N GLU A 95 -7.76 -9.64 8.12
CA GLU A 95 -6.97 -9.28 6.95
C GLU A 95 -7.37 -10.06 5.70
N ALA A 96 -7.40 -9.36 4.56
CA ALA A 96 -7.40 -9.96 3.23
C ALA A 96 -6.11 -9.54 2.53
N VAL A 97 -5.12 -10.42 2.56
CA VAL A 97 -3.78 -10.20 2.03
C VAL A 97 -3.71 -10.79 0.63
N GLY A 98 -3.12 -10.11 -0.34
CA GLY A 98 -2.87 -10.64 -1.69
C GLY A 98 -4.05 -10.52 -2.65
N ILE A 99 -4.85 -9.47 -2.53
CA ILE A 99 -5.94 -9.18 -3.47
C ILE A 99 -5.33 -8.77 -4.83
N PRO A 100 -5.64 -9.47 -5.95
CA PRO A 100 -5.02 -9.21 -7.25
C PRO A 100 -5.74 -8.07 -8.01
N ILE A 101 -5.92 -6.93 -7.35
CA ILE A 101 -6.62 -5.76 -7.92
C ILE A 101 -5.76 -5.07 -8.98
N THR A 102 -6.39 -4.55 -10.03
CA THR A 102 -5.76 -3.76 -11.11
C THR A 102 -6.32 -2.33 -11.13
N PRO A 103 -5.61 -1.34 -11.71
CA PRO A 103 -6.11 0.04 -11.78
C PRO A 103 -7.12 0.27 -12.90
N ILE A 104 -7.70 -0.79 -13.47
CA ILE A 104 -8.71 -0.73 -14.54
C ILE A 104 -9.99 -1.40 -14.00
N ASP A 105 -11.10 -0.69 -14.04
CA ASP A 105 -12.39 -1.20 -13.58
C ASP A 105 -13.04 -2.14 -14.61
N ASP A 106 -14.16 -2.76 -14.25
CA ASP A 106 -14.83 -3.74 -15.11
C ASP A 106 -15.40 -3.14 -16.40
N THR A 107 -15.51 -1.82 -16.47
CA THR A 107 -15.93 -1.04 -17.65
C THR A 107 -14.77 -0.62 -18.54
N GLY A 108 -13.53 -0.97 -18.16
CA GLY A 108 -12.31 -0.61 -18.88
C GLY A 108 -11.80 0.81 -18.56
N ARG A 109 -12.31 1.47 -17.52
CA ARG A 109 -11.85 2.81 -17.12
C ARG A 109 -10.72 2.69 -16.12
N ILE A 110 -9.74 3.59 -16.22
CA ILE A 110 -8.72 3.73 -15.19
C ILE A 110 -9.39 4.20 -13.90
N ASN A 111 -9.25 3.41 -12.85
CA ASN A 111 -9.65 3.71 -11.49
C ASN A 111 -8.56 3.22 -10.53
N SER A 112 -7.64 4.12 -10.16
CA SER A 112 -6.57 3.82 -9.20
C SER A 112 -7.03 3.81 -7.73
N PHE A 113 -8.28 4.20 -7.47
CA PHE A 113 -8.86 4.30 -6.13
C PHE A 113 -10.19 3.52 -6.03
N PRO A 114 -10.21 2.23 -6.39
CA PRO A 114 -11.42 1.43 -6.28
C PRO A 114 -11.83 1.32 -4.80
N LEU A 115 -13.14 1.28 -4.55
CA LEU A 115 -13.69 1.13 -3.21
C LEU A 115 -13.95 -0.34 -2.90
N ALA A 116 -13.40 -0.80 -1.78
CA ALA A 116 -13.86 -2.02 -1.14
C ALA A 116 -15.05 -1.72 -0.22
N PHE A 117 -16.07 -2.55 -0.30
CA PHE A 117 -17.12 -2.66 0.70
C PHE A 117 -16.73 -3.72 1.71
N ILE A 118 -16.78 -3.39 3.00
CA ILE A 118 -16.45 -4.28 4.12
C ILE A 118 -17.72 -4.52 4.93
N GLU A 119 -18.06 -5.78 5.16
CA GLU A 119 -19.18 -6.20 6.01
C GLU A 119 -18.64 -7.05 7.16
N ALA A 120 -19.04 -6.72 8.39
CA ALA A 120 -18.77 -7.51 9.58
C ALA A 120 -20.08 -8.00 10.18
N VAL A 121 -20.18 -9.31 10.42
CA VAL A 121 -21.32 -9.95 11.08
C VAL A 121 -20.84 -10.56 12.38
N HIS A 122 -21.35 -10.06 13.51
CA HIS A 122 -21.13 -10.60 14.84
C HIS A 122 -21.82 -11.97 14.99
N GLU A 123 -21.27 -12.86 15.79
CA GLU A 123 -21.84 -14.20 16.05
C GLU A 123 -23.31 -14.17 16.54
N ASN A 124 -23.73 -13.09 17.20
CA ASN A 124 -25.11 -12.89 17.69
C ASN A 124 -26.00 -12.14 16.68
N GLY A 125 -25.55 -11.95 15.43
CA GLY A 125 -26.34 -11.39 14.32
C GLY A 125 -26.27 -9.87 14.15
N GLY A 126 -25.45 -9.16 14.93
CA GLY A 126 -25.18 -7.74 14.70
C GLY A 126 -24.40 -7.53 13.39
N VAL A 127 -24.78 -6.53 12.59
CA VAL A 127 -24.11 -6.22 11.31
C VAL A 127 -23.56 -4.80 11.33
N ALA A 128 -22.33 -4.64 10.88
CA ALA A 128 -21.69 -3.36 10.61
C ALA A 128 -21.08 -3.38 9.22
N ASN A 129 -21.05 -2.21 8.57
CA ASN A 129 -20.40 -2.06 7.28
C ASN A 129 -19.58 -0.77 7.22
N THR A 130 -18.60 -0.77 6.33
CA THR A 130 -17.81 0.40 6.01
C THR A 130 -17.26 0.28 4.60
N VAL A 131 -16.56 1.32 4.14
CA VAL A 131 -15.85 1.32 2.86
C VAL A 131 -14.44 1.80 3.07
N THR A 132 -13.54 1.35 2.21
CA THR A 132 -12.17 1.87 2.17
C THR A 132 -11.62 1.78 0.75
N VAL A 133 -10.63 2.60 0.44
CA VAL A 133 -9.98 2.58 -0.87
C VAL A 133 -9.00 1.40 -0.92
N VAL A 134 -8.93 0.71 -2.06
CA VAL A 134 -7.94 -0.34 -2.36
C VAL A 134 -6.99 0.20 -3.42
N PRO A 135 -6.08 1.12 -3.05
CA PRO A 135 -5.36 1.93 -4.02
C PRO A 135 -4.34 1.09 -4.79
N VAL A 136 -4.39 1.19 -6.13
CA VAL A 136 -3.50 0.46 -7.04
C VAL A 136 -3.14 1.31 -8.25
N SER A 137 -1.91 1.18 -8.75
CA SER A 137 -1.48 1.86 -9.98
C SER A 137 -0.44 1.05 -10.75
N THR A 138 -0.43 1.24 -12.07
CA THR A 138 0.63 0.77 -12.99
C THR A 138 1.58 1.90 -13.39
N GLU A 139 1.48 3.07 -12.74
CA GLU A 139 2.26 4.26 -13.06
C GLU A 139 3.70 4.14 -12.54
N LEU A 140 4.47 3.27 -13.18
CA LEU A 140 5.93 3.20 -13.13
C LEU A 140 6.43 3.68 -14.49
N THR A 141 6.57 5.00 -14.66
CA THR A 141 6.82 5.64 -15.96
C THR A 141 8.29 5.53 -16.41
N CYS A 142 8.83 4.31 -16.40
CA CYS A 142 10.19 4.01 -16.86
C CYS A 142 10.41 4.45 -18.32
N ASN A 143 9.33 4.48 -19.10
CA ASN A 143 9.30 4.92 -20.49
C ASN A 143 9.63 6.42 -20.71
N LEU A 144 9.70 7.22 -19.64
CA LEU A 144 10.21 8.59 -19.73
C LEU A 144 11.69 8.62 -20.18
N CYS A 145 12.45 7.56 -19.89
CA CYS A 145 13.87 7.46 -20.25
C CYS A 145 14.18 6.17 -21.03
N HIS A 146 13.58 5.05 -20.66
CA HIS A 146 13.72 3.77 -21.35
C HIS A 146 12.71 3.66 -22.51
N SER A 147 13.09 4.23 -23.65
CA SER A 147 12.22 4.38 -24.82
C SER A 147 12.93 4.06 -26.13
N ALA A 148 13.97 3.21 -26.09
CA ALA A 148 14.72 2.85 -27.29
C ALA A 148 13.80 2.38 -28.44
N PRO A 149 13.96 2.92 -29.66
CA PRO A 149 13.08 2.58 -30.77
C PRO A 149 13.09 1.09 -31.11
N GLY A 150 11.90 0.53 -31.33
CA GLY A 150 11.73 -0.85 -31.83
C GLY A 150 11.79 -1.93 -30.77
N VAL A 151 11.83 -1.57 -29.48
CA VAL A 151 11.74 -2.51 -28.35
C VAL A 151 10.77 -1.99 -27.29
N SER A 152 10.30 -2.88 -26.42
CA SER A 152 9.50 -2.49 -25.25
C SER A 152 10.37 -1.79 -24.19
N THR A 153 9.74 -1.02 -23.31
CA THR A 153 10.39 -0.39 -22.14
C THR A 153 11.14 -1.43 -21.29
N GLY A 154 10.54 -2.60 -21.04
CA GLY A 154 11.17 -3.67 -20.26
C GLY A 154 12.39 -4.27 -20.96
N THR A 155 12.33 -4.44 -22.29
CA THR A 155 13.50 -4.84 -23.09
C THR A 155 14.63 -3.83 -22.98
N ASP A 156 14.32 -2.54 -23.09
CA ASP A 156 15.32 -1.47 -23.04
C ASP A 156 16.03 -1.42 -21.68
N ILE A 157 15.25 -1.56 -20.59
CA ILE A 157 15.78 -1.69 -19.23
C ILE A 157 16.76 -2.87 -19.11
N LEU A 158 16.35 -4.05 -19.58
CA LEU A 158 17.20 -5.25 -19.49
C LEU A 158 18.46 -5.15 -20.36
N ARG A 159 18.37 -4.49 -21.52
CA ARG A 159 19.51 -4.23 -22.38
C ARG A 159 20.54 -3.32 -21.73
N ASP A 160 20.06 -2.23 -21.11
CA ASP A 160 20.92 -1.32 -20.36
C ASP A 160 21.54 -2.03 -19.15
N HIS A 161 20.77 -2.86 -18.45
CA HIS A 161 21.26 -3.69 -17.36
C HIS A 161 22.37 -4.65 -17.82
N ASP A 162 22.14 -5.40 -18.90
CA ASP A 162 23.12 -6.32 -19.49
C ASP A 162 24.41 -5.61 -19.88
N LYS A 163 24.30 -4.43 -20.50
CA LYS A 163 25.44 -3.62 -20.89
C LYS A 163 26.23 -3.10 -19.68
N LEU A 164 25.56 -2.67 -18.62
CA LEU A 164 26.19 -2.08 -17.43
C LEU A 164 26.81 -3.13 -16.50
N HIS A 165 26.20 -4.32 -16.41
CA HIS A 165 26.55 -5.34 -15.43
C HIS A 165 27.13 -6.62 -16.05
N GLY A 166 27.23 -6.69 -17.38
CA GLY A 166 27.77 -7.86 -18.09
C GLY A 166 26.87 -9.09 -17.99
N THR A 167 25.56 -8.89 -17.82
CA THR A 167 24.56 -9.97 -17.78
C THR A 167 24.01 -10.28 -19.17
N ASN A 168 23.10 -11.26 -19.27
CA ASN A 168 22.40 -11.64 -20.50
C ASN A 168 20.90 -11.89 -20.23
N LEU A 169 20.29 -11.02 -19.42
CA LEU A 169 18.92 -11.09 -18.94
C LEU A 169 17.89 -10.80 -20.04
N GLU A 170 18.22 -9.96 -21.04
CA GLU A 170 17.33 -9.70 -22.18
C GLU A 170 17.00 -11.00 -22.93
N ALA A 171 17.94 -11.96 -22.98
CA ALA A 171 17.74 -13.23 -23.67
C ALA A 171 16.96 -14.28 -22.84
N THR A 172 16.75 -14.03 -21.54
CA THR A 172 16.15 -15.00 -20.60
C THR A 172 14.85 -14.50 -19.96
N LYS A 173 14.19 -13.53 -20.60
CA LYS A 173 12.91 -12.98 -20.15
C LYS A 173 11.80 -14.04 -20.02
N PRO A 174 10.82 -13.83 -19.12
CA PRO A 174 10.70 -12.68 -18.22
C PRO A 174 11.61 -12.80 -16.98
N ILE A 175 12.00 -11.67 -16.39
CA ILE A 175 12.87 -11.64 -15.20
C ILE A 175 12.16 -11.04 -13.97
N LEU A 176 12.10 -11.79 -12.88
CA LEU A 176 11.77 -11.23 -11.57
C LEU A 176 13.00 -10.50 -11.03
N CYS A 177 12.92 -9.17 -10.88
CA CYS A 177 14.03 -8.36 -10.35
C CYS A 177 14.49 -8.87 -8.97
N ALA A 178 13.52 -9.27 -8.15
CA ALA A 178 13.77 -9.76 -6.80
C ALA A 178 14.36 -11.18 -6.71
N SER A 179 14.54 -11.87 -7.85
CA SER A 179 15.27 -13.14 -7.90
C SER A 179 16.78 -12.93 -7.65
N CYS A 180 17.30 -11.76 -8.01
CA CYS A 180 18.68 -11.36 -7.78
C CYS A 180 18.80 -10.28 -6.70
N HIS A 181 17.95 -9.26 -6.74
CA HIS A 181 18.00 -8.14 -5.81
C HIS A 181 17.11 -8.40 -4.60
N LYS A 182 17.62 -8.30 -3.37
CA LYS A 182 16.77 -8.39 -2.16
C LYS A 182 15.61 -7.38 -2.22
N ASP A 183 14.41 -7.83 -1.87
CA ASP A 183 13.23 -6.95 -1.72
C ASP A 183 12.30 -7.42 -0.59
N ASN A 184 12.16 -6.58 0.43
CA ASN A 184 11.28 -6.89 1.57
C ASN A 184 9.79 -6.82 1.22
N ALA A 185 9.38 -6.11 0.16
CA ALA A 185 7.97 -6.10 -0.25
C ALA A 185 7.51 -7.50 -0.70
N LEU A 186 8.40 -8.24 -1.35
CA LEU A 186 8.16 -9.62 -1.79
C LEU A 186 8.68 -10.67 -0.80
N ALA A 187 9.32 -10.24 0.29
CA ALA A 187 10.02 -11.10 1.25
C ALA A 187 11.04 -12.03 0.58
N LEU A 188 11.71 -11.54 -0.48
CA LEU A 188 12.71 -12.30 -1.23
C LEU A 188 14.11 -11.86 -0.82
N PRO A 189 15.00 -12.80 -0.44
CA PRO A 189 16.32 -12.48 0.11
C PRO A 189 17.31 -11.97 -0.94
N GLY A 190 17.02 -12.16 -2.23
CA GLY A 190 17.97 -11.92 -3.31
C GLY A 190 19.19 -12.85 -3.28
N LEU A 191 20.19 -12.52 -4.09
CA LEU A 191 21.48 -13.21 -4.15
C LEU A 191 22.52 -12.50 -3.26
N PRO A 192 23.50 -13.23 -2.71
CA PRO A 192 24.65 -12.62 -2.04
C PRO A 192 25.39 -11.66 -2.97
N ASP A 193 25.96 -10.60 -2.40
CA ASP A 193 26.78 -9.58 -3.10
C ASP A 193 26.05 -8.80 -4.21
N VAL A 194 24.75 -9.00 -4.39
CA VAL A 194 23.90 -8.17 -5.24
C VAL A 194 23.21 -7.11 -4.36
N PRO A 195 23.25 -5.82 -4.73
CA PRO A 195 22.58 -4.79 -3.96
C PRO A 195 21.07 -5.06 -3.85
N GLN A 196 20.46 -4.67 -2.74
CA GLN A 196 19.00 -4.69 -2.64
C GLN A 196 18.33 -3.83 -3.73
N LEU A 197 17.10 -4.16 -4.09
CA LEU A 197 16.42 -3.59 -5.26
C LEU A 197 16.26 -2.06 -5.15
N SER A 198 15.89 -1.57 -3.96
CA SER A 198 15.74 -0.14 -3.73
C SER A 198 17.07 0.60 -3.88
N HIS A 199 18.17 0.09 -3.32
CA HIS A 199 19.49 0.68 -3.52
C HIS A 199 19.85 0.71 -5.01
N ALA A 200 19.75 -0.43 -5.69
CA ALA A 200 20.13 -0.58 -7.09
C ALA A 200 19.39 0.40 -8.01
N ILE A 201 18.06 0.49 -7.86
CA ILE A 201 17.24 1.41 -8.65
C ILE A 201 17.59 2.86 -8.30
N HIS A 202 17.47 3.28 -7.04
CA HIS A 202 17.61 4.69 -6.71
C HIS A 202 19.04 5.21 -6.99
N SER A 203 20.09 4.46 -6.67
CA SER A 203 21.47 4.91 -6.93
C SER A 203 21.79 5.00 -8.43
N ALA A 204 21.17 4.14 -9.25
CA ALA A 204 21.35 4.20 -10.70
C ALA A 204 20.63 5.41 -11.32
N HIS A 205 19.51 5.86 -10.74
CA HIS A 205 18.71 6.94 -11.32
C HIS A 205 19.02 8.32 -10.73
N ALA A 206 19.49 8.42 -9.49
CA ALA A 206 19.77 9.68 -8.80
C ALA A 206 20.56 10.71 -9.65
N PRO A 207 21.68 10.35 -10.31
CA PRO A 207 22.45 11.33 -11.09
C PRO A 207 21.84 11.66 -12.46
N ARG A 208 20.64 11.15 -12.78
CA ARG A 208 20.01 11.25 -14.11
C ARG A 208 18.65 11.96 -14.07
N MET A 209 18.19 12.39 -12.89
CA MET A 209 16.84 12.97 -12.76
C MET A 209 16.70 14.34 -13.42
N ASP A 210 17.80 15.06 -13.68
CA ASP A 210 17.80 16.32 -14.45
C ASP A 210 17.33 16.13 -15.92
N MET A 211 17.19 14.89 -16.39
CA MET A 211 16.66 14.59 -17.73
C MET A 211 15.13 14.74 -17.82
N VAL A 212 14.43 14.82 -16.69
CA VAL A 212 12.97 14.97 -16.64
C VAL A 212 12.61 16.28 -15.93
N ASP A 213 11.66 17.01 -16.49
CA ASP A 213 11.16 18.27 -15.92
C ASP A 213 9.95 17.97 -15.03
N LEU A 214 10.22 17.60 -13.77
CA LEU A 214 9.21 17.29 -12.75
C LEU A 214 9.50 18.02 -11.45
N ASP A 215 8.49 18.70 -10.90
CA ASP A 215 8.58 19.34 -9.57
C ASP A 215 8.95 18.33 -8.48
N ASN A 216 8.36 17.13 -8.54
CA ASN A 216 8.70 16.00 -7.68
C ASN A 216 9.19 14.85 -8.55
N THR A 217 10.51 14.63 -8.55
CA THR A 217 11.19 13.61 -9.35
C THR A 217 10.83 12.18 -8.94
N CYS A 218 10.33 11.96 -7.72
CA CYS A 218 9.88 10.63 -7.27
C CYS A 218 8.73 10.11 -8.14
N TYR A 219 7.93 11.02 -8.70
CA TYR A 219 6.81 10.71 -9.57
C TYR A 219 7.20 10.22 -10.97
N ALA A 220 8.49 10.20 -11.31
CA ALA A 220 8.98 9.55 -12.52
C ALA A 220 8.86 8.01 -12.46
N CYS A 221 8.84 7.43 -11.25
CA CYS A 221 8.80 5.98 -11.04
C CYS A 221 7.70 5.54 -10.06
N HIS A 222 7.31 6.40 -9.13
CA HIS A 222 6.20 6.16 -8.21
C HIS A 222 4.91 6.83 -8.71
N PRO A 223 3.72 6.26 -8.47
CA PRO A 223 2.48 6.81 -9.01
C PRO A 223 2.23 8.24 -8.55
N GLY A 224 2.12 9.18 -9.49
CA GLY A 224 2.42 10.57 -9.18
C GLY A 224 2.02 11.60 -10.21
N LEU A 225 2.36 11.36 -11.48
CA LEU A 225 1.99 12.21 -12.61
C LEU A 225 0.47 12.33 -12.77
N ARG A 226 -0.26 11.24 -12.55
CA ARG A 226 -1.74 11.25 -12.58
C ARG A 226 -2.31 10.83 -11.25
N THR A 227 -1.85 9.70 -10.72
CA THR A 227 -2.50 9.07 -9.58
C THR A 227 -2.23 9.81 -8.26
N LYS A 228 -1.02 10.40 -8.08
CA LYS A 228 -0.59 11.05 -6.82
C LYS A 228 -0.77 10.12 -5.61
N CYS A 229 0.17 9.20 -5.43
CA CYS A 229 0.14 8.21 -4.35
C CYS A 229 0.03 8.86 -2.97
N GLN A 230 0.72 9.99 -2.77
CA GLN A 230 0.56 10.90 -1.64
C GLN A 230 -0.60 11.86 -1.88
N ARG A 231 -1.60 11.77 -1.01
CA ARG A 231 -2.86 12.54 -1.12
C ARG A 231 -3.47 12.87 0.24
N ASP A 232 -2.64 12.82 1.28
CA ASP A 232 -3.03 13.09 2.66
C ASP A 232 -3.01 14.57 3.01
N ASN A 233 -3.32 14.87 4.27
CA ASN A 233 -3.33 16.21 4.84
C ASN A 233 -1.97 16.94 4.76
N HIS A 234 -0.84 16.24 4.80
CA HIS A 234 0.50 16.83 4.65
C HIS A 234 0.72 17.32 3.22
N PHE A 235 0.33 16.51 2.23
CA PHE A 235 0.31 16.95 0.83
C PHE A 235 -0.57 18.21 0.65
N GLY A 236 -1.72 18.26 1.33
CA GLY A 236 -2.62 19.42 1.32
C GLY A 236 -2.02 20.73 1.85
N VAL A 237 -0.93 20.66 2.62
CA VAL A 237 -0.19 21.83 3.13
C VAL A 237 1.19 22.00 2.50
N GLY A 238 1.49 21.25 1.44
CA GLY A 238 2.74 21.38 0.67
C GLY A 238 3.93 20.60 1.21
N VAL A 239 3.70 19.60 2.07
CA VAL A 239 4.74 18.63 2.46
C VAL A 239 4.70 17.47 1.47
N ASP A 240 5.78 17.25 0.74
CA ASP A 240 5.91 16.22 -0.29
C ASP A 240 6.69 14.98 0.22
N CYS A 241 7.16 14.17 -0.72
CA CYS A 241 7.86 12.93 -0.43
C CYS A 241 9.21 13.18 0.26
N MET A 242 9.94 14.22 -0.19
CA MET A 242 11.33 14.47 0.20
C MET A 242 11.43 15.03 1.62
N GLU A 243 10.41 15.74 2.11
CA GLU A 243 10.38 16.22 3.50
C GLU A 243 10.33 15.08 4.53
N CYS A 244 9.84 13.90 4.15
CA CYS A 244 9.79 12.72 5.02
C CYS A 244 10.86 11.68 4.66
N HIS A 245 11.05 11.40 3.37
CA HIS A 245 11.89 10.31 2.89
C HIS A 245 13.32 10.73 2.52
N GLY A 246 13.58 12.04 2.38
CA GLY A 246 14.81 12.56 1.79
C GLY A 246 14.82 12.45 0.26
N GLY A 247 15.97 12.75 -0.33
CA GLY A 247 16.18 12.67 -1.77
C GLY A 247 16.42 11.24 -2.26
N MET A 248 16.61 11.09 -3.58
CA MET A 248 16.83 9.78 -4.19
C MET A 248 18.08 9.06 -3.63
N GLU A 249 19.13 9.80 -3.27
CA GLU A 249 20.33 9.24 -2.64
C GLU A 249 20.06 8.72 -1.22
N ASP A 250 19.17 9.38 -0.46
CA ASP A 250 18.79 8.95 0.89
C ASP A 250 17.96 7.66 0.85
N VAL A 251 16.97 7.61 -0.04
CA VAL A 251 16.14 6.42 -0.26
C VAL A 251 16.98 5.27 -0.84
N GLY A 252 17.96 5.61 -1.67
CA GLY A 252 18.95 4.71 -2.25
C GLY A 252 20.14 4.40 -1.35
N ASN A 253 20.16 4.80 -0.09
CA ASN A 253 21.29 4.51 0.80
C ASN A 253 21.39 2.99 1.09
N ALA A 254 22.58 2.41 0.93
CA ALA A 254 22.80 0.98 1.17
C ALA A 254 22.58 0.56 2.64
N ALA A 255 22.67 1.51 3.58
CA ALA A 255 22.40 1.29 5.01
C ALA A 255 20.90 1.31 5.35
N ARG A 256 20.05 1.77 4.43
CA ARG A 256 18.60 1.85 4.62
C ARG A 256 17.95 0.53 4.20
N GLU A 257 17.10 -0.02 5.06
CA GLU A 257 16.28 -1.19 4.79
C GLU A 257 14.85 -0.78 4.35
N PRO A 258 14.51 -0.83 3.06
CA PRO A 258 13.21 -0.40 2.54
C PRO A 258 12.09 -1.22 3.15
N TRP A 259 10.93 -0.57 3.37
CA TRP A 259 9.76 -1.17 4.02
C TRP A 259 9.93 -1.53 5.50
N VAL A 260 11.14 -1.37 6.06
CA VAL A 260 11.48 -1.55 7.46
C VAL A 260 11.85 -0.21 8.10
N ASP A 261 12.79 0.51 7.48
CA ASP A 261 13.20 1.86 7.85
C ASP A 261 12.31 2.88 7.12
N LEU A 262 11.23 3.28 7.80
CA LEU A 262 10.25 4.24 7.31
C LEU A 262 10.21 5.50 8.19
N PRO A 263 9.85 6.66 7.62
CA PRO A 263 9.66 7.89 8.39
C PRO A 263 8.65 7.68 9.51
N ARG A 264 8.89 8.36 10.64
CA ARG A 264 8.05 8.22 11.84
C ARG A 264 7.34 9.52 12.14
N CYS A 265 6.10 9.44 12.62
CA CYS A 265 5.33 10.64 12.94
C CYS A 265 6.06 11.50 14.00
N GLU A 266 6.72 10.87 14.97
CA GLU A 266 7.39 11.56 16.07
C GLU A 266 8.57 12.47 15.67
N GLU A 267 9.09 12.31 14.45
CA GLU A 267 10.18 13.14 13.92
C GLU A 267 9.74 14.60 13.71
N CYS A 268 8.45 14.81 13.44
CA CYS A 268 7.83 16.14 13.29
C CYS A 268 6.75 16.41 14.36
N HIS A 269 6.04 15.39 14.83
CA HIS A 269 4.96 15.49 15.82
C HIS A 269 5.44 15.03 17.19
N ASN A 270 5.67 15.93 18.15
CA ASN A 270 6.27 15.56 19.44
C ASN A 270 5.57 16.22 20.63
N ARG A 271 4.23 16.14 20.64
CA ARG A 271 3.42 16.74 21.70
C ARG A 271 3.70 16.06 23.05
N PRO A 272 4.05 16.81 24.10
CA PRO A 272 4.26 16.23 25.43
C PRO A 272 3.03 15.49 25.95
N GLY A 273 3.21 14.27 26.44
CA GLY A 273 2.16 13.43 27.02
C GLY A 273 1.30 12.67 26.01
N PHE A 274 1.75 12.50 24.76
CA PHE A 274 1.07 11.74 23.71
C PHE A 274 2.00 10.61 23.28
N ASP A 275 1.46 9.41 23.07
CA ASP A 275 2.22 8.32 22.44
C ASP A 275 2.16 8.43 20.92
N PHE A 276 3.25 8.02 20.29
CA PHE A 276 3.40 7.87 18.84
C PHE A 276 3.69 6.42 18.51
N GLU A 277 4.19 6.12 17.32
CA GLU A 277 4.57 4.76 16.98
C GLU A 277 5.60 4.21 17.97
N PRO A 278 5.40 3.03 18.58
CA PRO A 278 6.42 2.44 19.45
C PRO A 278 7.75 2.21 18.71
N PRO A 279 8.90 2.21 19.40
CA PRO A 279 10.19 1.97 18.78
C PRO A 279 10.21 0.66 17.96
N GLY A 280 10.62 0.75 16.69
CA GLY A 280 10.67 -0.39 15.76
C GLY A 280 9.32 -0.85 15.21
N VAL A 281 8.22 -0.16 15.54
CA VAL A 281 6.88 -0.46 15.02
C VAL A 281 6.53 0.56 13.94
N LEU A 282 6.17 0.08 12.76
CA LEU A 282 5.70 0.93 11.67
C LEU A 282 4.33 1.52 11.99
N TYR A 283 4.07 2.76 11.59
CA TYR A 283 2.77 3.44 11.71
C TYR A 283 1.57 2.56 11.34
N LYS A 284 1.67 1.83 10.22
CA LYS A 284 0.61 0.93 9.75
C LYS A 284 0.24 -0.19 10.73
N ASN A 285 1.14 -0.52 11.66
CA ASN A 285 1.03 -1.56 12.66
C ASN A 285 0.94 -1.00 14.09
N ALA A 286 1.11 0.31 14.27
CA ALA A 286 1.03 0.96 15.57
C ALA A 286 -0.41 1.01 16.08
N THR A 287 -0.55 1.00 17.41
CA THR A 287 -1.82 1.00 18.13
C THR A 287 -1.77 2.01 19.26
N GLY A 288 -2.90 2.63 19.56
CA GLY A 288 -3.16 3.40 20.78
C GLY A 288 -4.61 3.19 21.22
N HIS A 289 -5.07 3.86 22.28
CA HIS A 289 -6.47 3.86 22.72
C HIS A 289 -7.08 2.45 22.88
N GLY A 290 -6.59 1.66 23.84
CA GLY A 290 -7.11 0.31 24.07
C GLY A 290 -6.86 -0.67 22.92
N GLY A 291 -5.80 -0.45 22.14
CA GLY A 291 -5.39 -1.32 21.04
C GLY A 291 -6.01 -1.00 19.67
N VAL A 292 -6.66 0.15 19.52
CA VAL A 292 -7.10 0.66 18.21
C VAL A 292 -5.88 1.04 17.38
N MET A 293 -5.82 0.55 16.14
CA MET A 293 -4.71 0.85 15.25
C MET A 293 -4.73 2.33 14.85
N CYS A 294 -3.55 2.95 14.75
CA CYS A 294 -3.43 4.34 14.33
C CYS A 294 -4.13 4.57 12.98
N VAL A 295 -3.98 3.63 12.04
CA VAL A 295 -4.63 3.68 10.71
C VAL A 295 -6.15 3.60 10.75
N THR A 296 -6.75 3.05 11.82
CA THR A 296 -8.22 3.02 12.00
C THR A 296 -8.74 4.44 12.23
N CYS A 297 -8.03 5.26 13.01
CA CYS A 297 -8.43 6.63 13.29
C CYS A 297 -7.93 7.61 12.22
N HIS A 298 -6.65 7.53 11.85
CA HIS A 298 -5.98 8.54 11.03
C HIS A 298 -6.02 8.25 9.53
N GLY A 299 -6.34 7.02 9.11
CA GLY A 299 -6.20 6.58 7.72
C GLY A 299 -4.84 5.94 7.43
N THR A 300 -4.69 5.32 6.26
CA THR A 300 -3.44 4.64 5.87
C THR A 300 -2.33 5.65 5.56
N THR A 301 -1.07 5.21 5.60
CA THR A 301 0.09 6.02 5.18
C THR A 301 -0.17 6.65 3.82
N HIS A 302 0.24 7.90 3.57
CA HIS A 302 0.00 8.65 2.33
C HIS A 302 -1.48 8.99 2.02
N ALA A 303 -2.40 8.59 2.89
CA ALA A 303 -3.82 8.95 2.85
C ALA A 303 -4.36 9.22 4.26
N THR A 304 -3.57 9.88 5.11
CA THR A 304 -3.99 10.35 6.43
C THR A 304 -4.97 11.51 6.31
N GLY A 305 -6.04 11.46 7.11
CA GLY A 305 -7.17 12.37 7.01
C GLY A 305 -6.89 13.76 7.60
N PRO A 306 -7.61 14.81 7.15
CA PRO A 306 -8.49 14.80 5.98
C PRO A 306 -7.65 14.75 4.69
N THR A 307 -8.00 13.86 3.78
CA THR A 307 -7.27 13.68 2.52
C THR A 307 -7.74 14.70 1.48
N VAL A 308 -6.89 15.03 0.52
CA VAL A 308 -7.27 15.87 -0.64
C VAL A 308 -8.11 15.08 -1.66
N THR A 309 -8.01 13.75 -1.64
CA THR A 309 -8.82 12.85 -2.47
C THR A 309 -10.11 12.48 -1.75
N ALA A 310 -11.25 12.91 -2.30
CA ALA A 310 -12.56 12.75 -1.68
C ALA A 310 -12.91 11.29 -1.33
N THR A 311 -12.52 10.33 -2.17
CA THR A 311 -12.83 8.90 -1.98
C THR A 311 -12.26 8.33 -0.68
N ASP A 312 -11.06 8.75 -0.26
CA ASP A 312 -10.45 8.28 0.99
C ASP A 312 -11.17 8.83 2.24
N ASN A 313 -11.89 9.96 2.11
CA ASN A 313 -12.65 10.54 3.22
C ASN A 313 -13.99 9.83 3.47
N LEU A 314 -14.44 8.94 2.59
CA LEU A 314 -15.78 8.32 2.67
C LEU A 314 -15.98 7.52 3.97
N GLN A 315 -14.95 6.80 4.43
CA GLN A 315 -15.01 6.06 5.68
C GLN A 315 -15.33 6.98 6.86
N ALA A 316 -14.56 8.07 7.01
CA ALA A 316 -14.76 9.04 8.07
C ALA A 316 -16.12 9.72 7.96
N GLN A 317 -16.52 10.12 6.75
CA GLN A 317 -17.83 10.76 6.53
C GLN A 317 -19.00 9.85 6.92
N LEU A 318 -18.93 8.55 6.62
CA LEU A 318 -19.96 7.58 7.01
C LEU A 318 -20.02 7.37 8.53
N LEU A 319 -18.87 7.40 9.21
CA LEU A 319 -18.79 7.13 10.65
C LEU A 319 -19.12 8.35 11.52
N GLN A 320 -18.59 9.53 11.18
CA GLN A 320 -18.71 10.74 12.01
C GLN A 320 -19.37 11.95 11.33
N GLY A 321 -19.71 11.85 10.04
CA GLY A 321 -20.40 12.91 9.29
C GLY A 321 -19.48 13.97 8.66
N TYR A 322 -18.16 13.84 8.80
CA TYR A 322 -17.17 14.76 8.21
C TYR A 322 -15.84 14.06 7.91
N SER A 323 -15.03 14.67 7.04
CA SER A 323 -13.69 14.19 6.69
C SER A 323 -12.67 14.50 7.79
N GLY A 324 -11.66 13.65 7.92
CA GLY A 324 -10.58 13.81 8.90
C GLY A 324 -10.36 12.53 9.71
N PRO A 325 -9.39 12.56 10.63
CA PRO A 325 -9.21 11.48 11.57
C PRO A 325 -10.49 11.29 12.39
N LEU A 326 -10.78 10.04 12.77
CA LEU A 326 -11.91 9.76 13.66
C LEU A 326 -11.64 10.39 15.02
N ASN A 327 -12.43 11.40 15.37
CA ASN A 327 -12.32 12.16 16.62
C ASN A 327 -13.70 12.40 17.27
N ASN A 328 -14.78 11.88 16.69
CA ASN A 328 -16.07 11.78 17.36
C ASN A 328 -16.12 10.50 18.21
N CYS A 329 -16.01 10.63 19.54
CA CYS A 329 -16.03 9.51 20.48
C CYS A 329 -17.28 8.63 20.33
N LEU A 330 -18.42 9.21 19.92
CA LEU A 330 -19.69 8.48 19.77
C LEU A 330 -19.71 7.49 18.60
N VAL A 331 -18.68 7.48 17.76
CA VAL A 331 -18.46 6.43 16.74
C VAL A 331 -18.33 5.07 17.43
N CYS A 332 -17.55 5.00 18.51
CA CYS A 332 -17.33 3.76 19.26
C CYS A 332 -18.10 3.73 20.58
N HIS A 333 -18.14 4.84 21.31
CA HIS A 333 -18.79 4.91 22.62
C HIS A 333 -20.30 5.15 22.51
N THR A 334 -21.09 4.55 23.39
CA THR A 334 -22.54 4.79 23.47
C THR A 334 -22.90 6.06 24.25
N SER A 335 -21.95 6.61 24.99
CA SER A 335 -22.05 7.88 25.73
C SER A 335 -20.74 8.66 25.57
N MET A 336 -20.79 9.99 25.68
CA MET A 336 -19.58 10.81 25.65
C MET A 336 -18.70 10.46 26.88
N PRO A 337 -17.42 10.10 26.69
CA PRO A 337 -16.50 9.91 27.81
C PRO A 337 -16.29 11.20 28.62
N GLU A 338 -16.08 11.06 29.94
CA GLU A 338 -15.84 12.21 30.83
C GLU A 338 -14.41 12.76 30.70
N HIS A 339 -13.46 11.92 30.28
CA HIS A 339 -12.06 12.28 30.10
C HIS A 339 -11.74 12.51 28.62
N PRO A 340 -10.82 13.45 28.31
CA PRO A 340 -10.37 13.65 26.95
C PRO A 340 -9.50 12.47 26.50
N PHE A 341 -9.36 12.32 25.20
CA PHE A 341 -8.49 11.31 24.59
C PHE A 341 -7.01 11.70 24.72
N PHE A 342 -6.15 10.78 25.18
CA PHE A 342 -4.73 11.02 25.43
C PHE A 342 -3.78 10.21 24.53
N HIS A 343 -4.18 9.73 23.34
CA HIS A 343 -3.29 9.01 22.40
C HIS A 343 -2.44 7.90 23.03
N SER A 344 -2.77 7.39 24.22
CA SER A 344 -1.92 6.43 24.93
C SER A 344 -2.42 5.02 24.74
N ALA A 345 -1.50 4.06 24.70
CA ALA A 345 -1.87 2.65 24.57
C ALA A 345 -2.63 2.12 25.79
N ASP A 346 -2.36 2.69 26.96
CA ASP A 346 -2.90 2.30 28.27
C ASP A 346 -4.12 3.15 28.69
N ASP A 347 -4.68 3.94 27.76
CA ASP A 347 -5.91 4.70 28.01
C ASP A 347 -7.11 3.75 28.10
N ASP A 348 -7.52 3.41 29.34
CA ASP A 348 -8.77 2.71 29.69
C ASP A 348 -10.00 3.64 29.72
#